data_AF-A0ABC8VPK3-F1
#
_entry.id   AF-A0ABC8VPK3-F1
#
_cell.length_a   1.000
_cell.length_b   1.000
_cell.length_c   1.000
_cell.angle_alpha   90.00
_cell.angle_beta   90.00
_cell.angle_gamma   90.00
#
_symmetry.space_group_name_H-M   'P 1'
#
loop_
_entity.id
_entity.type
_entity.pdbx_description
1 polymer ?
#
loop_
_entity_poly.entity_id
_entity_poly.type
_entity_poly.pdbx_seq_one_letter_code
_entity_poly.pdbx_strand_id
1 'polypeptide(L)'
;MGDNKSPLSLSPMGGRDRDRDRELLIPVSGGGAAPGDGDGDRASSSSASAALSSSGREAFHKVVRSWASKKFMTGCVILFPIAITFYITWWFIHFVDGFFSPIYAQLGINIFGLGFITSVTFIFLIGVFMSSWVGASVLSLGEWIIKRMPLVRHIYNASKQISAAISPDQNKQAFKEVVIIRHPRVGEYAFGFITSSVSLQSYSGQEDLYCVYVPTNHLYIGDIFMVNSKDVIRPNLSVREGIEIVVSGGMSMPQILSTLDQQVILGDRTGPSRS
;
A
#
# COMPACT_ATOMS: atom_id res chain seq x y z
N MET A 1 -52.99 38.79 18.61
CA MET A 1 -51.80 39.08 17.80
C MET A 1 -50.96 37.81 17.82
N GLY A 2 -50.61 37.16 16.70
CA GLY A 2 -50.28 37.73 15.39
C GLY A 2 -48.77 38.04 15.38
N ASP A 3 -47.92 37.53 14.47
CA ASP A 3 -48.22 36.86 13.21
C ASP A 3 -47.24 35.76 12.78
N ASN A 4 -47.73 34.97 11.82
CA ASN A 4 -47.08 33.89 11.08
C ASN A 4 -46.04 34.41 10.06
N LYS A 5 -44.92 33.70 9.85
CA LYS A 5 -44.20 33.72 8.55
C LYS A 5 -43.30 32.50 8.31
N SER A 6 -43.69 31.69 7.33
CA SER A 6 -42.92 30.59 6.75
C SER A 6 -41.92 31.09 5.67
N PRO A 7 -41.01 30.25 5.14
CA PRO A 7 -39.75 30.70 4.52
C PRO A 7 -39.84 31.03 3.03
N LEU A 8 -38.82 31.74 2.53
CA LEU A 8 -38.65 32.08 1.12
C LEU A 8 -37.58 31.20 0.45
N SER A 9 -38.02 30.55 -0.63
CA SER A 9 -37.27 29.77 -1.61
C SER A 9 -36.00 30.46 -2.14
N LEU A 10 -34.93 29.68 -2.33
CA LEU A 10 -33.90 29.93 -3.34
C LEU A 10 -33.31 28.58 -3.81
N SER A 11 -33.60 28.22 -5.06
CA SER A 11 -33.16 26.98 -5.72
C SER A 11 -31.72 27.11 -6.28
N PRO A 12 -31.02 25.98 -6.55
CA PRO A 12 -29.59 26.01 -6.87
C PRO A 12 -29.30 26.25 -8.37
N MET A 13 -28.18 26.90 -8.66
CA MET A 13 -27.58 26.98 -10.00
C MET A 13 -26.13 26.48 -9.95
N GLY A 14 -25.77 25.53 -10.81
CA GLY A 14 -24.42 24.96 -10.86
C GLY A 14 -24.30 23.55 -11.45
N GLY A 15 -24.99 23.24 -12.56
CA GLY A 15 -24.66 22.05 -13.37
C GLY A 15 -23.24 22.19 -13.93
N ARG A 16 -22.40 21.15 -13.98
CA ARG A 16 -22.57 19.91 -14.77
C ARG A 16 -23.04 20.18 -16.20
N ASP A 17 -22.14 20.74 -17.01
CA ASP A 17 -22.09 20.54 -18.46
C ASP A 17 -20.72 21.01 -18.98
N ARG A 18 -19.76 20.07 -19.11
CA ARG A 18 -18.44 20.38 -19.71
C ARG A 18 -17.72 19.23 -20.44
N ASP A 19 -18.32 18.03 -20.47
CA ASP A 19 -17.73 16.83 -21.06
C ASP A 19 -18.59 16.19 -22.19
N ARG A 20 -19.60 16.91 -22.71
CA ARG A 20 -20.46 16.43 -23.82
C ARG A 20 -20.10 16.97 -25.21
N ASP A 21 -19.27 18.00 -25.31
CA ASP A 21 -18.99 18.72 -26.58
C ASP A 21 -17.89 18.08 -27.44
N ARG A 22 -17.75 16.75 -27.44
CA ARG A 22 -16.67 16.04 -28.17
C ARG A 22 -17.09 14.90 -29.10
N GLU A 23 -18.38 14.57 -29.18
CA GLU A 23 -18.89 13.54 -30.10
C GLU A 23 -19.97 14.10 -31.04
N LEU A 24 -19.60 14.99 -31.96
CA LEU A 24 -20.47 15.43 -33.07
C LEU A 24 -19.66 16.03 -34.24
N LEU A 25 -18.80 15.22 -34.88
CA LEU A 25 -18.16 15.54 -36.16
C LEU A 25 -18.25 14.36 -37.13
N ILE A 26 -19.45 14.16 -37.70
CA ILE A 26 -19.68 13.33 -38.89
C ILE A 26 -20.16 14.27 -40.00
N PRO A 27 -19.46 14.39 -41.14
CA PRO A 27 -19.93 15.20 -42.25
C PRO A 27 -21.06 14.48 -42.99
N VAL A 28 -22.28 15.02 -42.92
CA VAL A 28 -23.42 14.57 -43.74
C VAL A 28 -23.26 15.12 -45.15
N SER A 29 -23.13 14.22 -46.12
CA SER A 29 -23.18 14.52 -47.56
C SER A 29 -24.65 14.66 -48.00
N GLY A 30 -25.12 15.89 -48.26
CA GLY A 30 -26.43 16.16 -48.86
C GLY A 30 -26.31 16.83 -50.23
N GLY A 31 -27.01 16.31 -51.24
CA GLY A 31 -27.02 16.85 -52.60
C GLY A 31 -28.30 17.65 -52.95
N GLY A 32 -28.20 18.48 -53.99
CA GLY A 32 -29.32 19.25 -54.58
C GLY A 32 -28.85 20.02 -55.83
N ALA A 33 -29.73 20.20 -56.83
CA ALA A 33 -29.42 20.77 -58.16
C ALA A 33 -30.25 22.07 -58.43
N ALA A 34 -30.13 22.84 -59.53
CA ALA A 34 -29.48 22.62 -60.84
C ALA A 34 -28.94 23.97 -61.42
N PRO A 35 -28.99 24.25 -62.75
CA PRO A 35 -27.97 23.91 -63.76
C PRO A 35 -27.25 25.14 -64.37
N GLY A 36 -26.17 24.91 -65.14
CA GLY A 36 -25.53 25.92 -65.99
C GLY A 36 -24.33 25.36 -66.75
N ASP A 37 -24.34 25.46 -68.08
CA ASP A 37 -23.35 24.86 -68.97
C ASP A 37 -22.03 25.66 -69.06
N GLY A 38 -20.91 24.96 -69.29
CA GLY A 38 -19.61 25.57 -69.61
C GLY A 38 -18.44 24.60 -69.49
N ASP A 39 -17.72 24.35 -70.59
CA ASP A 39 -16.53 23.50 -70.65
C ASP A 39 -15.37 23.98 -69.75
N GLY A 40 -14.54 23.05 -69.26
CA GLY A 40 -13.24 23.40 -68.67
C GLY A 40 -12.64 22.39 -67.67
N ASP A 41 -11.79 21.51 -68.18
CA ASP A 41 -10.62 20.89 -67.54
C ASP A 41 -10.61 20.46 -66.06
N ARG A 42 -10.41 19.15 -65.87
CA ARG A 42 -10.09 18.51 -64.58
C ARG A 42 -8.69 18.89 -64.07
N ALA A 43 -8.58 19.77 -63.07
CA ALA A 43 -7.28 20.02 -62.42
C ALA A 43 -7.31 20.49 -60.94
N SER A 44 -7.99 19.78 -60.02
CA SER A 44 -7.77 19.99 -58.57
C SER A 44 -8.24 18.84 -57.65
N SER A 45 -7.49 17.73 -57.58
CA SER A 45 -7.78 16.65 -56.62
C SER A 45 -6.56 15.99 -55.95
N SER A 46 -5.34 16.53 -56.17
CA SER A 46 -4.08 15.95 -55.69
C SER A 46 -3.60 16.48 -54.33
N SER A 47 -4.11 17.61 -53.84
CA SER A 47 -3.66 18.26 -52.61
C SER A 47 -4.34 17.75 -51.32
N ALA A 48 -5.60 17.31 -51.40
CA ALA A 48 -6.35 16.81 -50.24
C ALA A 48 -5.82 15.46 -49.71
N SER A 49 -5.32 14.59 -50.61
CA SER A 49 -4.86 13.24 -50.29
C SER A 49 -3.59 13.21 -49.44
N ALA A 50 -2.73 14.24 -49.57
CA ALA A 50 -1.46 14.31 -48.85
C ALA A 50 -1.64 14.64 -47.34
N ALA A 51 -2.65 15.45 -47.00
CA ALA A 51 -2.87 15.93 -45.63
C ALA A 51 -3.39 14.85 -44.67
N LEU A 52 -4.14 13.84 -45.16
CA LEU A 52 -4.61 12.73 -44.33
C LEU A 52 -3.48 11.77 -43.92
N SER A 53 -2.43 11.63 -44.75
CA SER A 53 -1.36 10.64 -44.55
C SER A 53 -0.43 10.97 -43.38
N SER A 54 -0.13 12.26 -43.17
CA SER A 54 0.72 12.73 -42.07
C SER A 54 0.02 12.61 -40.71
N SER A 55 -1.22 13.08 -40.61
CA SER A 55 -1.96 13.13 -39.34
C SER A 55 -2.24 11.72 -38.76
N GLY A 56 -2.51 10.73 -39.61
CA GLY A 56 -2.70 9.34 -39.18
C GLY A 56 -1.43 8.71 -38.61
N ARG A 57 -0.27 8.97 -39.23
CA ARG A 57 1.04 8.49 -38.78
C ARG A 57 1.42 9.06 -37.41
N GLU A 58 1.21 10.36 -37.20
CA GLU A 58 1.50 10.99 -35.90
C GLU A 58 0.59 10.51 -34.76
N ALA A 59 -0.71 10.33 -35.04
CA ALA A 59 -1.65 9.80 -34.06
C ALA A 59 -1.28 8.36 -33.65
N PHE A 60 -0.98 7.50 -34.63
CA PHE A 60 -0.55 6.12 -34.39
C PHE A 60 0.75 6.08 -33.57
N HIS A 61 1.73 6.93 -33.90
CA HIS A 61 3.00 6.99 -33.15
C HIS A 61 2.82 7.45 -31.69
N LYS A 62 1.87 8.37 -31.42
CA LYS A 62 1.52 8.80 -30.05
C LYS A 62 0.83 7.66 -29.26
N VAL A 63 -0.09 6.92 -29.89
CA VAL A 63 -0.77 5.78 -29.26
C VAL A 63 0.20 4.63 -28.98
N VAL A 64 1.02 4.22 -29.96
CA VAL A 64 2.02 3.17 -29.78
C VAL A 64 3.06 3.55 -28.72
N ARG A 65 3.55 4.81 -28.73
CA ARG A 65 4.47 5.30 -27.69
C ARG A 65 3.85 5.27 -26.29
N SER A 66 2.58 5.67 -26.14
CA SER A 66 1.87 5.62 -24.86
C SER A 66 1.60 4.19 -24.37
N TRP A 67 1.29 3.27 -25.30
CA TRP A 67 1.08 1.86 -24.97
C TRP A 67 2.39 1.17 -24.55
N ALA A 68 3.46 1.39 -25.32
CA ALA A 68 4.80 0.90 -25.00
C ALA A 68 5.33 1.49 -23.67
N SER A 69 5.16 2.79 -23.42
CA SER A 69 5.60 3.41 -22.16
C SER A 69 4.84 2.87 -20.95
N LYS A 70 3.52 2.63 -21.07
CA LYS A 70 2.72 2.00 -20.02
C LYS A 70 3.22 0.58 -19.70
N LYS A 71 3.46 -0.25 -20.73
CA LYS A 71 3.95 -1.62 -20.55
C LYS A 71 5.39 -1.66 -20.00
N PHE A 72 6.26 -0.76 -20.47
CA PHE A 72 7.62 -0.60 -19.92
C PHE A 72 7.57 -0.19 -18.44
N MET A 73 6.73 0.78 -18.07
CA MET A 73 6.59 1.23 -16.68
C MET A 73 6.06 0.11 -15.76
N THR A 74 5.10 -0.70 -16.22
CA THR A 74 4.68 -1.92 -15.50
C THR A 74 5.84 -2.91 -15.34
N GLY A 75 6.61 -3.16 -16.40
CA GLY A 75 7.78 -4.03 -16.35
C GLY A 75 8.84 -3.54 -15.36
N CYS A 76 9.14 -2.24 -15.35
CA CYS A 76 10.04 -1.63 -14.37
C CYS A 76 9.51 -1.75 -12.94
N VAL A 77 8.23 -1.49 -12.69
CA VAL A 77 7.63 -1.60 -11.34
C VAL A 77 7.70 -3.03 -10.80
N ILE A 78 7.51 -4.04 -11.65
CA ILE A 78 7.63 -5.46 -11.26
C ILE A 78 9.09 -5.88 -11.07
N LEU A 79 10.00 -5.41 -11.94
CA LEU A 79 11.42 -5.78 -11.88
C LEU A 79 12.19 -5.06 -10.77
N PHE A 80 11.80 -3.82 -10.43
CA PHE A 80 12.45 -2.98 -9.42
C PHE A 80 12.66 -3.67 -8.06
N PRO A 81 11.66 -4.30 -7.41
CA PRO A 81 11.87 -5.02 -6.15
C PRO A 81 12.80 -6.24 -6.27
N ILE A 82 12.86 -6.88 -7.44
CA ILE A 82 13.77 -8.02 -7.69
C ILE A 82 15.20 -7.51 -7.92
N ALA A 83 15.36 -6.45 -8.71
CA ALA A 83 16.65 -5.83 -8.98
C ALA A 83 17.28 -5.24 -7.72
N ILE A 84 16.49 -4.57 -6.87
CA ILE A 84 17.00 -3.94 -5.65
C ILE A 84 17.38 -4.98 -4.58
N THR A 85 16.63 -6.08 -4.45
CA THR A 85 16.96 -7.18 -3.54
C THR A 85 18.23 -7.92 -3.98
N PHE A 86 18.36 -8.20 -5.28
CA PHE A 86 19.61 -8.77 -5.84
C PHE A 86 20.80 -7.82 -5.63
N TYR A 87 20.64 -6.53 -5.93
CA TYR A 87 21.70 -5.52 -5.75
C TYR A 87 22.16 -5.41 -4.29
N ILE A 88 21.23 -5.31 -3.34
CA ILE A 88 21.55 -5.22 -1.90
C ILE A 88 22.25 -6.50 -1.43
N THR A 89 21.78 -7.68 -1.85
CA THR A 89 22.39 -8.96 -1.49
C THR A 89 23.81 -9.09 -2.05
N TRP A 90 24.00 -8.74 -3.33
CA TRP A 90 25.31 -8.75 -4.00
C TRP A 90 26.29 -7.77 -3.33
N TRP A 91 25.84 -6.54 -3.06
CA TRP A 91 26.63 -5.52 -2.36
C TRP A 91 27.03 -5.96 -0.96
N PHE A 92 26.12 -6.57 -0.20
CA PHE A 92 26.39 -7.04 1.16
C PHE A 92 27.40 -8.19 1.18
N ILE A 93 27.27 -9.19 0.30
CA ILE A 93 28.24 -10.29 0.17
C ILE A 93 29.62 -9.73 -0.15
N HIS A 94 29.73 -8.83 -1.15
CA HIS A 94 30.99 -8.18 -1.50
C HIS A 94 31.58 -7.32 -0.36
N PHE A 95 30.76 -6.69 0.46
CA PHE A 95 31.21 -5.92 1.63
C PHE A 95 31.83 -6.84 2.69
N VAL A 96 31.17 -7.97 3.01
CA VAL A 96 31.71 -8.97 3.94
C VAL A 96 32.96 -9.62 3.35
N ASP A 97 32.95 -10.01 2.09
CA ASP A 97 34.12 -10.57 1.40
C ASP A 97 35.29 -9.60 1.39
N GLY A 98 35.05 -8.29 1.20
CA GLY A 98 36.09 -7.27 1.31
C GLY A 98 36.70 -7.17 2.71
N PHE A 99 35.86 -7.26 3.76
CA PHE A 99 36.31 -7.21 5.15
C PHE A 99 37.12 -8.45 5.56
N PHE A 100 36.73 -9.64 5.09
CA PHE A 100 37.40 -10.90 5.39
C PHE A 100 38.43 -11.34 4.33
N SER A 101 38.56 -10.64 3.20
CA SER A 101 39.56 -10.86 2.14
C SER A 101 40.99 -11.13 2.65
N PRO A 102 41.57 -10.33 3.59
CA PRO A 102 42.91 -10.61 4.11
C PRO A 102 43.00 -11.96 4.84
N ILE A 103 41.91 -12.40 5.48
CA ILE A 103 41.84 -13.69 6.18
C ILE A 103 41.75 -14.82 5.14
N TYR A 104 40.92 -14.71 4.10
CA TYR A 104 40.84 -15.73 3.03
C TYR A 104 42.15 -15.88 2.25
N ALA A 105 42.85 -14.77 1.99
CA ALA A 105 44.17 -14.78 1.36
C ALA A 105 45.20 -15.54 2.21
N GLN A 106 45.15 -15.40 3.54
CA GLN A 106 46.05 -16.07 4.46
C GLN A 106 45.71 -17.56 4.68
N LEU A 107 44.44 -17.96 4.51
CA LEU A 107 44.02 -19.37 4.52
C LEU A 107 44.10 -20.06 3.14
N GLY A 108 44.32 -19.32 2.05
CA GLY A 108 44.42 -19.87 0.70
C GLY A 108 43.09 -20.36 0.09
N ILE A 109 41.95 -19.93 0.64
CA ILE A 109 40.62 -20.46 0.26
C ILE A 109 39.96 -19.51 -0.75
N ASN A 110 39.90 -19.92 -2.02
CA ASN A 110 39.11 -19.26 -3.08
C ASN A 110 38.06 -20.23 -3.62
N ILE A 111 36.94 -20.36 -2.90
CA ILE A 111 35.81 -21.24 -3.27
C ILE A 111 34.62 -20.35 -3.65
N PHE A 112 34.00 -20.63 -4.80
CA PHE A 112 32.78 -19.94 -5.23
C PHE A 112 31.67 -20.16 -4.21
N GLY A 113 31.09 -19.07 -3.67
CA GLY A 113 30.07 -19.11 -2.61
C GLY A 113 30.60 -19.01 -1.18
N LEU A 114 31.92 -18.92 -0.95
CA LEU A 114 32.50 -18.72 0.39
C LEU A 114 31.89 -17.49 1.09
N GLY A 115 31.79 -16.37 0.37
CA GLY A 115 31.24 -15.10 0.87
C GLY A 115 29.82 -15.15 1.38
N PHE A 116 28.98 -16.05 0.83
CA PHE A 116 27.63 -16.26 1.35
C PHE A 116 27.67 -16.99 2.69
N ILE A 117 28.46 -18.06 2.79
CA ILE A 117 28.62 -18.84 4.03
C ILE A 117 29.17 -17.94 5.14
N THR A 118 30.22 -17.18 4.84
CA THR A 118 30.88 -16.31 5.81
C THR A 118 30.02 -15.12 6.21
N SER A 119 29.21 -14.57 5.29
CA SER A 119 28.16 -13.61 5.61
C SER A 119 27.14 -14.16 6.62
N VAL A 120 26.65 -15.39 6.42
CA VAL A 120 25.72 -16.04 7.35
C VAL A 120 26.37 -16.28 8.72
N THR A 121 27.60 -16.81 8.74
CA THR A 121 28.36 -17.00 9.99
C THR A 121 28.64 -15.68 10.71
N PHE A 122 28.97 -14.61 9.98
CA PHE A 122 29.24 -13.28 10.53
C PHE A 122 27.99 -12.66 11.17
N ILE A 123 26.83 -12.71 10.49
CA ILE A 123 25.55 -12.28 11.05
C ILE A 123 25.22 -13.06 12.33
N PHE A 124 25.42 -14.38 12.32
CA PHE A 124 25.20 -15.23 13.50
C PHE A 124 26.11 -14.84 14.67
N LEU A 125 27.41 -14.65 14.43
CA LEU A 125 28.37 -14.24 15.45
C LEU A 125 28.06 -12.84 16.01
N ILE A 126 27.63 -11.89 15.17
CA ILE A 126 27.15 -10.57 15.62
C ILE A 126 25.91 -10.75 16.51
N GLY A 127 24.96 -11.61 16.14
CA GLY A 127 23.78 -11.90 16.95
C GLY A 127 24.16 -12.43 18.34
N VAL A 128 25.04 -13.44 18.41
CA VAL A 128 25.55 -13.98 19.68
C VAL A 128 26.29 -12.93 20.51
N PHE A 129 27.12 -12.09 19.87
CA PHE A 129 27.83 -11.01 20.55
C PHE A 129 26.86 -9.95 21.12
N MET A 130 25.85 -9.54 20.35
CA MET A 130 24.84 -8.54 20.76
C MET A 130 23.94 -9.04 21.89
N SER A 131 23.70 -10.36 21.98
CA SER A 131 23.00 -10.99 23.11
C SER A 131 23.82 -11.03 24.41
N SER A 132 25.13 -10.75 24.36
CA SER A 132 25.98 -10.68 25.55
C SER A 132 25.90 -9.30 26.22
N TRP A 133 26.19 -9.24 27.53
CA TRP A 133 26.21 -7.98 28.30
C TRP A 133 27.16 -6.93 27.69
N VAL A 134 28.28 -7.37 27.11
CA VAL A 134 29.23 -6.50 26.40
C VAL A 134 28.60 -5.92 25.13
N GLY A 135 27.93 -6.74 24.32
CA GLY A 135 27.24 -6.30 23.11
C GLY A 135 26.10 -5.33 23.40
N ALA A 136 25.27 -5.64 24.40
CA ALA A 136 24.23 -4.73 24.89
C ALA A 136 24.79 -3.38 25.36
N SER A 137 25.93 -3.39 26.06
CA SER A 137 26.63 -2.18 26.51
C SER A 137 27.14 -1.34 25.33
N VAL A 138 27.81 -1.97 24.35
CA VAL A 138 28.30 -1.31 23.12
C VAL A 138 27.15 -0.73 22.30
N LEU A 139 26.06 -1.48 22.13
CA LEU A 139 24.85 -1.02 21.44
C LEU A 139 24.25 0.21 22.13
N SER A 140 24.16 0.19 23.47
CA SER A 140 23.63 1.32 24.25
C SER A 140 24.47 2.61 24.09
N LEU A 141 25.79 2.47 23.98
CA LEU A 141 26.71 3.58 23.74
C LEU A 141 26.59 4.13 22.32
N GLY A 142 26.50 3.25 21.32
CA GLY A 142 26.23 3.64 19.92
C GLY A 142 24.89 4.38 19.77
N GLU A 143 23.84 3.88 20.44
CA GLU A 143 22.54 4.56 20.50
C GLU A 143 22.61 5.96 21.11
N TRP A 144 23.42 6.13 22.17
CA TRP A 144 23.61 7.43 22.81
C TRP A 144 24.28 8.45 21.87
N ILE A 145 25.25 8.02 21.07
CA ILE A 145 25.90 8.84 20.04
C ILE A 145 24.87 9.22 18.95
N ILE A 146 24.14 8.23 18.41
CA ILE A 146 23.14 8.44 17.34
C ILE A 146 22.02 9.38 17.80
N LYS A 147 21.54 9.24 19.04
CA LYS A 147 20.50 10.11 19.63
C LYS A 147 20.94 11.57 19.80
N ARG A 148 22.23 11.88 19.64
CA ARG A 148 22.79 13.23 19.69
C ARG A 148 22.83 13.92 18.33
N MET A 149 22.62 13.18 17.23
CA MET A 149 22.55 13.72 15.87
C MET A 149 21.08 13.98 15.49
N PRO A 150 20.66 15.25 15.24
CA PRO A 150 19.25 15.60 15.15
C PRO A 150 18.51 14.89 14.00
N LEU A 151 19.13 14.75 12.82
CA LEU A 151 18.52 14.05 11.68
C LEU A 151 18.59 12.52 11.84
N VAL A 152 19.79 11.97 12.09
CA VAL A 152 20.03 10.52 12.13
C VAL A 152 19.18 9.81 13.19
N ARG A 153 18.91 10.48 14.33
CA ARG A 153 18.02 9.96 15.38
C ARG A 153 16.63 9.60 14.88
N HIS A 154 16.04 10.38 13.97
CA HIS A 154 14.70 10.10 13.46
C HIS A 154 14.69 8.82 12.60
N ILE A 155 15.66 8.66 11.70
CA ILE A 155 15.79 7.46 10.86
C ILE A 155 16.06 6.24 11.75
N TYR A 156 17.04 6.33 12.66
CA TYR A 156 17.39 5.22 13.55
C TYR A 156 16.22 4.78 14.42
N ASN A 157 15.47 5.73 15.01
CA ASN A 157 14.30 5.41 15.81
C ASN A 157 13.22 4.70 15.01
N ALA A 158 12.92 5.16 13.78
CA ALA A 158 11.94 4.53 12.90
C ALA A 158 12.36 3.09 12.52
N SER A 159 13.63 2.89 12.12
CA SER A 159 14.17 1.55 11.84
C SER A 159 14.09 0.65 13.06
N LYS A 160 14.50 1.13 14.24
CA LYS A 160 14.43 0.37 15.50
C LYS A 160 12.99 0.02 15.89
N GLN A 161 12.01 0.87 15.58
CA GLN A 161 10.58 0.60 15.82
C GLN A 161 10.08 -0.59 14.99
N ILE A 162 10.46 -0.63 13.71
CA ILE A 162 10.13 -1.74 12.80
C ILE A 162 10.85 -3.01 13.25
N SER A 163 12.15 -2.93 13.58
CA SER A 163 12.93 -4.06 14.11
C SER A 163 12.38 -4.60 15.44
N ALA A 164 11.82 -3.73 16.29
CA ALA A 164 11.18 -4.13 17.54
C ALA A 164 9.88 -4.92 17.27
N ALA A 165 9.03 -4.44 16.36
CA ALA A 165 7.77 -5.10 16.00
C ALA A 165 7.94 -6.50 15.36
N ILE A 166 9.06 -6.76 14.68
CA ILE A 166 9.39 -8.09 14.13
C ILE A 166 10.15 -9.00 15.11
N SER A 167 10.51 -8.53 16.30
CA SER A 167 11.31 -9.30 17.25
C SER A 167 10.51 -10.46 17.86
N PRO A 168 11.01 -11.72 17.80
CA PRO A 168 10.32 -12.88 18.37
C PRO A 168 9.97 -12.74 19.85
N ASP A 169 10.79 -12.03 20.63
CA ASP A 169 10.54 -11.81 22.07
C ASP A 169 9.49 -10.70 22.32
N GLN A 170 9.34 -9.72 21.43
CA GLN A 170 8.28 -8.71 21.58
C GLN A 170 6.88 -9.26 21.28
N ASN A 171 6.75 -10.30 20.44
CA ASN A 171 5.48 -11.04 20.29
C ASN A 171 5.00 -11.69 21.61
N LYS A 172 5.85 -11.81 22.65
CA LYS A 172 5.44 -12.27 23.98
C LYS A 172 5.05 -11.14 24.95
N GLN A 173 5.39 -9.88 24.66
CA GLN A 173 5.27 -8.77 25.62
C GLN A 173 4.54 -7.51 25.12
N ALA A 174 4.53 -7.21 23.81
CA ALA A 174 3.95 -5.97 23.28
C ALA A 174 2.60 -6.19 22.58
N PHE A 175 2.51 -7.19 21.71
CA PHE A 175 1.27 -7.59 21.01
C PHE A 175 1.16 -9.11 21.07
N LYS A 176 0.28 -9.61 21.95
CA LYS A 176 0.14 -11.05 22.21
C LYS A 176 -0.68 -11.76 21.14
N GLU A 177 -1.68 -11.08 20.58
CA GLU A 177 -2.73 -11.69 19.75
C GLU A 177 -3.46 -10.61 18.94
N VAL A 178 -3.88 -10.95 17.71
CA VAL A 178 -4.81 -10.12 16.92
C VAL A 178 -6.23 -10.42 17.38
N VAL A 179 -7.04 -9.37 17.54
CA VAL A 179 -8.43 -9.48 17.93
C VAL A 179 -9.32 -8.55 17.12
N ILE A 180 -10.61 -8.88 17.08
CA ILE A 180 -11.66 -8.03 16.54
C ILE A 180 -12.56 -7.64 17.72
N ILE A 181 -12.75 -6.34 17.92
CA ILE A 181 -13.67 -5.79 18.93
C ILE A 181 -14.81 -5.05 18.25
N ARG A 182 -15.94 -4.91 18.96
CA ARG A 182 -17.03 -4.01 18.53
C ARG A 182 -16.56 -2.57 18.72
N HIS A 183 -16.58 -1.78 17.65
CA HIS A 183 -16.33 -0.34 17.69
C HIS A 183 -17.66 0.38 18.05
N PRO A 184 -17.71 1.68 18.42
CA PRO A 184 -18.70 2.19 19.36
C PRO A 184 -20.15 2.22 18.84
N ARG A 185 -20.39 1.98 17.54
CA ARG A 185 -21.75 1.80 16.99
C ARG A 185 -22.04 0.34 16.71
N VAL A 186 -23.28 -0.07 16.97
CA VAL A 186 -23.75 -1.44 16.70
C VAL A 186 -23.57 -1.77 15.21
N GLY A 187 -22.82 -2.83 14.93
CA GLY A 187 -22.47 -3.27 13.57
C GLY A 187 -21.08 -2.85 13.10
N GLU A 188 -20.39 -1.95 13.82
CA GLU A 188 -19.00 -1.60 13.55
C GLU A 188 -18.03 -2.53 14.29
N TYR A 189 -16.97 -2.96 13.59
CA TYR A 189 -15.93 -3.82 14.12
C TYR A 189 -14.56 -3.21 13.81
N ALA A 190 -13.63 -3.31 14.76
CA ALA A 190 -12.27 -2.83 14.62
C ALA A 190 -11.27 -3.96 14.88
N PHE A 191 -10.23 -4.05 14.05
CA PHE A 191 -9.06 -4.84 14.37
C PHE A 191 -8.27 -4.15 15.49
N GLY A 192 -7.79 -4.94 16.44
CA GLY A 192 -6.88 -4.51 17.47
C GLY A 192 -5.94 -5.62 17.90
N PHE A 193 -5.07 -5.30 18.83
CA PHE A 193 -4.05 -6.20 19.34
C PHE A 193 -4.12 -6.23 20.86
N ILE A 194 -4.17 -7.42 21.46
CA ILE A 194 -4.08 -7.54 22.92
C ILE A 194 -2.66 -7.18 23.34
N THR A 195 -2.49 -6.08 24.07
CA THR A 195 -1.21 -5.67 24.64
C THR A 195 -1.03 -6.24 26.05
N SER A 196 -2.08 -6.18 26.87
CA SER A 196 -2.07 -6.70 28.24
C SER A 196 -3.43 -7.23 28.69
N SER A 197 -3.42 -7.94 29.81
CA SER A 197 -4.58 -8.53 30.47
C SER A 197 -4.60 -8.04 31.92
N VAL A 198 -5.73 -7.49 32.36
CA VAL A 198 -5.90 -6.86 33.67
C VAL A 198 -7.17 -7.42 34.31
N SER A 199 -7.03 -8.06 35.47
CA SER A 199 -8.18 -8.43 36.29
C SER A 199 -8.56 -7.26 37.19
N LEU A 200 -9.73 -6.67 36.97
CA LEU A 200 -10.28 -5.64 37.84
C LEU A 200 -11.03 -6.31 39.00
N GLN A 201 -10.63 -6.02 40.24
CA GLN A 201 -11.36 -6.46 41.43
C GLN A 201 -12.40 -5.40 41.81
N SER A 202 -13.66 -5.68 41.52
CA SER A 202 -14.81 -4.82 41.84
C SER A 202 -15.58 -5.37 43.04
N TYR A 203 -16.39 -4.52 43.69
CA TYR A 203 -17.29 -4.93 44.77
C TYR A 203 -18.34 -5.97 44.33
N SER A 204 -18.62 -6.09 43.01
CA SER A 204 -19.54 -7.08 42.43
C SER A 204 -18.88 -8.35 41.89
N GLY A 205 -17.54 -8.46 41.91
CA GLY A 205 -16.80 -9.61 41.39
C GLY A 205 -15.48 -9.26 40.72
N GLN A 206 -14.80 -10.28 40.22
CA GLN A 206 -13.55 -10.16 39.47
C GLN A 206 -13.85 -10.15 37.96
N GLU A 207 -13.48 -9.07 37.26
CA GLU A 207 -13.67 -8.92 35.82
C GLU A 207 -12.33 -8.96 35.08
N ASP A 208 -12.15 -9.95 34.20
CA ASP A 208 -10.97 -10.05 33.35
C ASP A 208 -11.14 -9.21 32.09
N LEU A 209 -10.36 -8.13 32.01
CA LEU A 209 -10.33 -7.16 30.92
C LEU A 209 -9.06 -7.36 30.08
N TYR A 210 -9.17 -7.22 28.76
CA TYR A 210 -8.04 -7.09 27.87
C TYR A 210 -7.84 -5.63 27.46
N CYS A 211 -6.60 -5.16 27.54
CA CYS A 211 -6.19 -3.91 26.91
C CYS A 211 -5.96 -4.20 25.43
N VAL A 212 -6.87 -3.71 24.59
CA VAL A 212 -6.84 -3.85 23.14
C VAL A 212 -6.39 -2.52 22.54
N TYR A 213 -5.23 -2.52 21.90
CA TYR A 213 -4.76 -1.41 21.08
C TYR A 213 -5.39 -1.47 19.69
N VAL A 214 -6.10 -0.42 19.29
CA VAL A 214 -6.72 -0.27 17.97
C VAL A 214 -5.93 0.78 17.18
N PRO A 215 -5.01 0.36 16.29
CA PRO A 215 -4.28 1.29 15.44
C PRO A 215 -5.17 1.92 14.37
N THR A 216 -4.80 3.13 13.97
CA THR A 216 -5.23 3.75 12.71
C THR A 216 -4.35 3.22 11.56
N ASN A 217 -4.46 3.75 10.34
CA ASN A 217 -3.59 3.44 9.20
C ASN A 217 -2.07 3.60 9.47
N HIS A 218 -1.68 4.23 10.58
CA HIS A 218 -0.31 4.24 11.09
C HIS A 218 -0.22 3.36 12.35
N LEU A 219 0.57 2.29 12.29
CA LEU A 219 0.68 1.24 13.33
C LEU A 219 1.01 1.72 14.75
N TYR A 220 1.49 2.96 14.91
CA TYR A 220 1.88 3.54 16.21
C TYR A 220 0.98 4.70 16.66
N ILE A 221 -0.11 4.97 15.93
CA ILE A 221 -1.12 5.97 16.27
C ILE A 221 -2.47 5.24 16.36
N GLY A 222 -3.13 5.30 17.51
CA GLY A 222 -4.37 4.59 17.74
C GLY A 222 -4.84 4.70 19.19
N ASP A 223 -6.02 4.18 19.45
CA ASP A 223 -6.67 4.21 20.74
C ASP A 223 -6.41 2.91 21.54
N ILE A 224 -6.59 2.97 22.85
CA ILE A 224 -6.52 1.80 23.74
C ILE A 224 -7.89 1.64 24.40
N PHE A 225 -8.50 0.48 24.20
CA PHE A 225 -9.79 0.12 24.82
C PHE A 225 -9.56 -1.00 25.83
N MET A 226 -10.21 -0.89 27.00
CA MET A 226 -10.33 -2.02 27.93
C MET A 226 -11.65 -2.73 27.64
N VAL A 227 -11.58 -3.97 27.17
CA VAL A 227 -12.74 -4.75 26.72
C VAL A 227 -12.84 -6.01 27.56
N ASN A 228 -14.06 -6.42 27.93
CA ASN A 228 -14.28 -7.65 28.68
C ASN A 228 -13.80 -8.85 27.85
N SER A 229 -13.10 -9.79 28.49
CA SER A 229 -12.56 -10.99 27.84
C SER A 229 -13.60 -11.82 27.04
N LYS A 230 -14.89 -11.71 27.37
CA LYS A 230 -16.01 -12.38 26.69
C LYS A 230 -16.48 -11.68 25.40
N ASP A 231 -16.23 -10.38 25.26
CA ASP A 231 -16.70 -9.56 24.13
C ASP A 231 -15.65 -9.43 23.00
N VAL A 232 -14.52 -10.12 23.14
CA VAL A 232 -13.39 -10.08 22.20
C VAL A 232 -13.45 -11.27 21.24
N ILE A 233 -13.53 -10.98 19.94
CA ILE A 233 -13.50 -12.00 18.88
C ILE A 233 -12.04 -12.28 18.51
N ARG A 234 -11.64 -13.55 18.50
CA ARG A 234 -10.28 -14.00 18.17
C ARG A 234 -10.25 -14.57 16.75
N PRO A 235 -9.85 -13.79 15.72
CA PRO A 235 -9.60 -14.35 14.39
C PRO A 235 -8.35 -15.25 14.45
N ASN A 236 -8.35 -16.34 13.67
CA ASN A 236 -7.19 -17.21 13.55
C ASN A 236 -6.14 -16.57 12.61
N LEU A 237 -5.51 -15.49 13.07
CA LEU A 237 -4.54 -14.67 12.34
C LEU A 237 -3.31 -14.41 13.21
N SER A 238 -2.13 -14.42 12.59
CA SER A 238 -0.89 -13.99 13.24
C SER A 238 -0.86 -12.47 13.42
N VAL A 239 -0.09 -12.01 14.41
CA VAL A 239 0.20 -10.57 14.64
C VAL A 239 0.72 -9.90 13.37
N ARG A 240 1.51 -10.61 12.56
CA ARG A 240 2.02 -10.12 11.28
C ARG A 240 0.92 -9.85 10.26
N GLU A 241 -0.03 -10.77 10.09
CA GLU A 241 -1.17 -10.60 9.18
C GLU A 241 -2.08 -9.45 9.65
N GLY A 242 -2.31 -9.34 10.97
CA GLY A 242 -3.03 -8.20 11.55
C GLY A 242 -2.36 -6.85 11.22
N ILE A 243 -1.03 -6.77 11.35
CA ILE A 243 -0.26 -5.57 10.98
C ILE A 243 -0.38 -5.27 9.48
N GLU A 244 -0.33 -6.30 8.63
CA GLU A 244 -0.45 -6.15 7.18
C GLU A 244 -1.83 -5.61 6.76
N ILE A 245 -2.92 -6.11 7.37
CA ILE A 245 -4.28 -5.59 7.18
C ILE A 245 -4.33 -4.09 7.53
N VAL A 246 -3.83 -3.71 8.71
CA VAL A 246 -3.85 -2.32 9.18
C VAL A 246 -3.03 -1.39 8.28
N VAL A 247 -1.78 -1.76 7.97
CA VAL A 247 -0.86 -0.93 7.18
C VAL A 247 -1.29 -0.84 5.71
N SER A 248 -1.96 -1.87 5.17
CA SER A 248 -2.55 -1.84 3.83
C SER A 248 -3.92 -1.11 3.75
N GLY A 249 -4.44 -0.60 4.88
CA GLY A 249 -5.77 0.02 4.94
C GLY A 249 -6.92 -0.96 4.64
N GLY A 250 -6.74 -2.23 4.96
CA GLY A 250 -7.70 -3.31 4.70
C GLY A 250 -7.58 -3.98 3.32
N MET A 251 -6.66 -3.54 2.46
CA MET A 251 -6.50 -4.09 1.11
C MET A 251 -5.89 -5.49 1.06
N SER A 252 -5.04 -5.86 2.05
CA SER A 252 -4.46 -7.21 2.16
C SER A 252 -5.25 -8.06 3.16
N MET A 253 -6.53 -8.33 2.86
CA MET A 253 -7.37 -9.19 3.71
C MET A 253 -7.04 -10.67 3.46
N PRO A 254 -6.60 -11.44 4.47
CA PRO A 254 -6.33 -12.87 4.33
C PRO A 254 -7.61 -13.64 4.07
N GLN A 255 -7.54 -14.70 3.25
CA GLN A 255 -8.69 -15.47 2.74
C GLN A 255 -9.59 -16.12 3.82
N ILE A 256 -9.11 -16.17 5.07
CA ILE A 256 -9.87 -16.63 6.24
C ILE A 256 -11.02 -15.65 6.58
N LEU A 257 -10.85 -14.36 6.29
CA LEU A 257 -11.89 -13.35 6.37
C LEU A 257 -12.34 -13.02 4.95
N SER A 258 -13.24 -13.85 4.41
CA SER A 258 -13.73 -13.72 3.04
C SER A 258 -14.31 -12.32 2.81
N THR A 259 -13.66 -11.57 1.90
CA THR A 259 -14.19 -10.29 1.42
C THR A 259 -15.41 -10.59 0.55
N LEU A 260 -16.54 -9.92 0.82
CA LEU A 260 -17.74 -10.11 0.00
C LEU A 260 -17.44 -9.63 -1.43
N ASP A 261 -17.37 -10.58 -2.36
CA ASP A 261 -17.09 -10.30 -3.77
C ASP A 261 -18.03 -9.24 -4.33
N GLN A 262 -17.44 -8.21 -4.93
CA GLN A 262 -18.17 -7.04 -5.46
C GLN A 262 -19.20 -7.41 -6.55
N GLN A 263 -19.12 -8.64 -7.10
CA GLN A 263 -20.10 -9.19 -8.04
C GLN A 263 -21.48 -9.45 -7.40
N VAL A 264 -21.54 -9.83 -6.12
CA VAL A 264 -22.81 -10.17 -5.43
C VAL A 264 -23.71 -8.93 -5.30
N ILE A 265 -23.12 -7.76 -5.06
CA ILE A 265 -23.85 -6.49 -4.88
C ILE A 265 -24.49 -5.99 -6.20
N LEU A 266 -23.98 -6.39 -7.37
CA LEU A 266 -24.58 -6.02 -8.65
C LEU A 266 -25.75 -6.93 -9.07
N GLY A 267 -25.74 -8.21 -8.67
CA GLY A 267 -26.79 -9.17 -9.07
C GLY A 267 -28.16 -8.87 -8.47
N ASP A 268 -28.20 -8.37 -7.24
CA ASP A 268 -29.44 -8.11 -6.49
C ASP A 268 -30.18 -6.84 -6.94
N ARG A 269 -29.55 -5.99 -7.75
CA ARG A 269 -30.16 -4.77 -8.33
C ARG A 269 -30.89 -4.99 -9.65
N THR A 270 -30.90 -6.23 -10.16
CA THR A 270 -31.55 -6.60 -11.43
C THR A 270 -32.57 -7.73 -11.27
N GLY A 271 -33.40 -7.67 -10.22
CA GLY A 271 -34.64 -8.45 -10.14
C GLY A 271 -35.72 -7.87 -11.09
N PRO A 272 -36.45 -8.69 -11.86
CA PRO A 272 -37.28 -8.20 -12.96
C PRO A 272 -38.60 -7.58 -12.47
N SER A 273 -38.89 -6.36 -12.95
CA SER A 273 -40.25 -5.84 -12.96
C SER A 273 -41.12 -6.64 -13.93
N ARG A 274 -42.00 -7.50 -13.42
CA ARG A 274 -43.13 -8.03 -14.19
C ARG A 274 -44.43 -7.90 -13.38
N SER A 275 -45.32 -7.09 -13.94
CA SER A 275 -46.77 -7.05 -13.75
C SER A 275 -47.42 -8.40 -14.06
#